data_AF-A0A814LFT7-F1
#
_entry.id   AF-A0A814LFT7-F1
#
_cell.length_a   1.000
_cell.length_b   1.000
_cell.length_c   1.000
_cell.angle_alpha   90.00
_cell.angle_beta   90.00
_cell.angle_gamma   90.00
#
_symmetry.space_group_name_H-M   'P 1'
#
loop_
_entity.id
_entity.type
_entity.pdbx_description
1 polymer ?
#
loop_
_entity_poly.entity_id
_entity_poly.type
_entity_poly.pdbx_seq_one_letter_code
_entity_poly.pdbx_strand_id
1 'polypeptide(L)'
;MAAQGIGEKLASSVPQALGAREFMIERLILRDNTRELLRENGREDEFESDLLDLTECTCGMDTYDPAKCKCRAREGIMLLAQFYYDTEQYHKAWKWYSKIKDVDLRAMYQLATMGFDEQGPPGFTPDDAYQMMVEIAAKGKDPNCFVVPYAEFHIGKAFFQGFGVAHSEDKAEQ
;
A
#
# COMPACT_ATOMS: atom_id res chain seq x y z
N MET A 1 20.10 -8.07 40.03
CA MET A 1 19.70 -6.72 39.57
C MET A 1 20.82 -6.17 38.72
N ALA A 2 20.60 -6.01 37.41
CA ALA A 2 21.18 -5.01 36.51
C ALA A 2 20.96 -5.47 35.06
N ALA A 3 19.77 -5.15 34.51
CA ALA A 3 19.55 -5.10 33.07
C ALA A 3 19.41 -3.62 32.73
N GLN A 4 20.48 -3.00 32.25
CA GLN A 4 20.47 -1.62 31.77
C GLN A 4 21.11 -1.58 30.38
N GLY A 5 20.33 -1.04 29.42
CA GLY A 5 20.88 -0.17 28.39
C GLY A 5 21.47 -0.82 27.15
N ILE A 6 20.67 -1.58 26.39
CA ILE A 6 20.98 -1.87 24.96
C ILE A 6 20.23 -0.90 24.02
N GLY A 7 19.22 -0.16 24.52
CA GLY A 7 18.38 0.73 23.72
C GLY A 7 18.96 2.13 23.44
N GLU A 8 19.90 2.63 24.25
CA GLU A 8 20.36 4.03 24.14
C GLU A 8 21.56 4.25 23.20
N LYS A 9 22.27 3.19 22.80
CA LYS A 9 23.52 3.33 22.02
C LYS A 9 23.36 3.34 20.51
N LEU A 10 22.17 3.13 19.97
CA LEU A 10 21.92 3.15 18.52
C LEU A 10 21.27 4.46 18.03
N ALA A 11 20.93 5.39 18.93
CA ALA A 11 20.24 6.63 18.57
C ALA A 11 21.18 7.78 18.14
N SER A 12 22.50 7.66 18.31
CA SER A 12 23.42 8.81 18.20
C SER A 12 24.23 8.90 16.89
N SER A 13 23.88 8.16 15.83
CA SER A 13 24.68 8.18 14.59
C SER A 13 23.86 8.10 13.30
N VAL A 14 22.70 8.77 13.22
CA VAL A 14 21.95 8.89 11.96
C VAL A 14 22.25 10.25 11.31
N PRO A 15 22.86 10.29 10.11
CA PRO A 15 23.14 11.54 9.38
C PRO A 15 21.85 12.26 8.95
N GLN A 16 21.83 13.58 9.14
CA GLN A 16 20.70 14.51 8.92
C GLN A 16 20.27 14.76 7.46
N ALA A 17 20.49 13.85 6.51
CA ALA A 17 20.24 14.16 5.10
C ALA A 17 19.78 12.98 4.23
N LEU A 18 18.94 12.10 4.74
CA LEU A 18 18.26 11.09 3.94
C LEU A 18 16.79 11.50 3.78
N GLY A 19 16.31 11.56 2.53
CA GLY A 19 14.95 11.99 2.23
C GLY A 19 13.93 11.12 2.94
N ALA A 20 12.72 11.64 3.19
CA ALA A 20 11.66 10.93 3.91
C ALA A 20 11.38 9.50 3.41
N ARG A 21 11.69 9.21 2.14
CA ARG A 21 11.65 7.87 1.53
C ARG A 21 12.76 6.93 2.03
N GLU A 22 13.99 7.40 2.13
CA GLU A 22 15.15 6.60 2.57
C GLU A 22 15.09 6.31 4.08
N PHE A 23 14.61 7.27 4.88
CA PHE A 23 14.35 7.06 6.30
C PHE A 23 13.24 6.02 6.56
N MET A 24 12.25 5.96 5.67
CA MET A 24 11.17 4.97 5.74
C MET A 24 11.65 3.58 5.33
N ILE A 25 12.51 3.49 4.30
CA ILE A 25 13.13 2.23 3.84
C ILE A 25 14.11 1.66 4.89
N GLU A 26 14.98 2.48 5.49
CA GLU A 26 15.87 2.01 6.57
C GLU A 26 15.09 1.50 7.80
N ARG A 27 13.97 2.15 8.15
CA ARG A 27 13.06 1.65 9.19
C ARG A 27 12.35 0.37 8.79
N LEU A 28 12.01 0.17 7.52
CA LEU A 28 11.42 -1.07 7.02
C LEU A 28 12.44 -2.23 7.05
N ILE A 29 13.72 -1.98 6.75
CA ILE A 29 14.79 -2.99 6.83
C ILE A 29 15.08 -3.41 8.28
N LEU A 30 15.10 -2.46 9.23
CA LEU A 30 15.16 -2.77 10.67
C LEU A 30 13.93 -3.57 11.17
N ARG A 31 12.81 -3.51 10.44
CA ARG A 31 11.52 -4.10 10.82
C ARG A 31 11.33 -5.55 10.40
N ASP A 32 12.01 -6.07 9.39
CA ASP A 32 11.93 -7.51 9.08
C ASP A 32 12.45 -8.35 10.26
N ASN A 33 13.56 -7.92 10.87
CA ASN A 33 14.07 -8.51 12.12
C ASN A 33 13.10 -8.31 13.30
N THR A 34 12.43 -7.16 13.38
CA THR A 34 11.47 -6.86 14.46
C THR A 34 10.18 -7.68 14.30
N ARG A 35 9.76 -7.95 13.06
CA ARG A 35 8.57 -8.72 12.74
C ARG A 35 8.76 -10.20 13.01
N GLU A 36 9.91 -10.78 12.66
CA GLU A 36 10.20 -12.18 13.05
C GLU A 36 10.13 -12.33 14.57
N LEU A 37 10.74 -11.41 15.31
CA LEU A 37 10.67 -11.38 16.78
C LEU A 37 9.23 -11.20 17.30
N LEU A 38 8.42 -10.32 16.70
CA LEU A 38 7.03 -10.12 17.12
C LEU A 38 6.13 -11.31 16.76
N ARG A 39 6.37 -11.98 15.63
CA ARG A 39 5.66 -13.20 15.23
C ARG A 39 5.99 -14.36 16.17
N GLU A 40 7.26 -14.54 16.51
CA GLU A 40 7.70 -15.56 17.49
C GLU A 40 7.07 -15.35 18.87
N ASN A 41 6.72 -14.10 19.21
CA ASN A 41 6.07 -13.73 20.45
C ASN A 41 4.54 -13.58 20.35
N GLY A 42 3.92 -13.87 19.19
CA GLY A 42 2.48 -13.73 18.99
C GLY A 42 1.95 -12.29 19.07
N ARG A 43 2.80 -11.29 18.83
CA ARG A 43 2.51 -9.85 18.95
C ARG A 43 2.45 -9.15 17.57
N GLU A 44 1.98 -9.86 16.54
CA GLU A 44 1.86 -9.28 15.19
C GLU A 44 0.88 -8.08 15.14
N ASP A 45 -0.12 -8.05 16.01
CA ASP A 45 -1.09 -6.95 16.09
C ASP A 45 -0.43 -5.64 16.56
N GLU A 46 0.60 -5.74 17.39
CA GLU A 46 1.37 -4.57 17.86
C GLU A 46 2.24 -4.01 16.74
N PHE A 47 2.76 -4.85 15.85
CA PHE A 47 3.47 -4.41 14.66
C PHE A 47 2.54 -3.64 13.70
N GLU A 48 1.31 -4.13 13.48
CA GLU A 48 0.30 -3.42 12.68
C GLU A 48 -0.07 -2.07 13.31
N SER A 49 -0.28 -2.04 14.64
CA SER A 49 -0.53 -0.80 15.38
C SER A 49 0.63 0.19 15.25
N ASP A 50 1.86 -0.25 15.53
CA ASP A 50 3.05 0.59 15.45
C ASP A 50 3.29 1.13 14.04
N LEU A 51 2.99 0.34 13.00
CA LEU A 51 3.11 0.79 11.60
C LEU A 51 2.08 1.86 11.25
N LEU A 52 0.86 1.72 11.74
CA LEU A 52 -0.19 2.73 11.57
C LEU A 52 0.12 3.98 12.38
N ASP A 53 0.62 3.82 13.60
CA ASP A 53 1.00 4.92 14.49
C ASP A 53 2.21 5.67 13.93
N LEU A 54 3.21 5.00 13.38
CA LEU A 54 4.42 5.61 12.80
C LEU A 54 4.17 6.45 11.53
N THR A 55 2.91 6.59 11.11
CA THR A 55 2.50 7.55 10.08
C THR A 55 2.04 8.90 10.65
N GLU A 56 2.47 9.22 11.88
CA GLU A 56 2.19 10.48 12.57
C GLU A 56 2.33 11.72 11.67
N CYS A 57 1.37 12.62 11.82
CA CYS A 57 1.17 13.81 11.01
C CYS A 57 2.35 14.81 11.07
N THR A 58 2.66 15.44 9.94
CA THR A 58 3.34 16.76 9.94
C THR A 58 2.47 17.84 9.29
N CYS A 59 1.15 17.71 9.40
CA CYS A 59 0.27 18.87 9.29
C CYS A 59 0.80 19.89 10.31
N GLY A 60 1.11 21.11 9.85
CA GLY A 60 1.92 22.10 10.58
C GLY A 60 1.61 22.16 12.07
N MET A 61 2.67 22.21 12.89
CA MET A 61 2.62 22.06 14.36
C MET A 61 1.71 23.05 15.10
N ASP A 62 1.12 24.02 14.42
CA ASP A 62 0.52 25.18 15.06
C ASP A 62 -0.95 24.96 15.46
N THR A 63 -1.64 23.95 14.90
CA THR A 63 -3.03 23.60 15.29
C THR A 63 -3.32 22.09 15.14
N TYR A 64 -2.78 21.26 16.04
CA TYR A 64 -3.09 19.83 16.08
C TYR A 64 -4.54 19.59 16.54
N ASP A 65 -5.43 19.21 15.60
CA ASP A 65 -6.78 18.70 15.86
C ASP A 65 -6.88 17.25 15.34
N PRO A 66 -6.79 16.23 16.23
CA PRO A 66 -6.79 14.82 15.83
C PRO A 66 -8.08 14.37 15.15
N ALA A 67 -9.20 15.09 15.31
CA ALA A 67 -10.47 14.76 14.66
C ALA A 67 -10.54 15.20 13.18
N LYS A 68 -9.65 16.10 12.73
CA LYS A 68 -9.64 16.66 11.37
C LYS A 68 -8.56 16.10 10.45
N CYS A 69 -7.55 15.41 10.98
CA CYS A 69 -6.42 14.96 10.19
C CYS A 69 -6.66 13.61 9.49
N LYS A 70 -7.30 13.62 8.31
CA LYS A 70 -7.60 12.43 7.50
C LYS A 70 -6.54 12.04 6.46
N CYS A 71 -5.48 12.84 6.30
CA CYS A 71 -4.56 12.75 5.15
C CYS A 71 -3.38 11.76 5.31
N ARG A 72 -2.90 11.43 6.53
CA ARG A 72 -1.81 10.44 6.71
C ARG A 72 -2.23 9.03 7.05
N ALA A 73 -3.43 8.83 7.62
CA ALA A 73 -3.96 7.49 7.87
C ALA A 73 -4.04 6.64 6.57
N ARG A 74 -4.30 7.28 5.42
CA ARG A 74 -4.34 6.63 4.12
C ARG A 74 -2.95 6.18 3.65
N GLU A 75 -1.95 7.05 3.79
CA GLU A 75 -0.57 6.74 3.38
C GLU A 75 0.02 5.61 4.23
N GLY A 76 -0.25 5.60 5.54
CA GLY A 76 0.17 4.50 6.41
C GLY A 76 -0.46 3.16 6.04
N ILE A 77 -1.75 3.15 5.74
CA ILE A 77 -2.42 1.95 5.25
C ILE A 77 -1.86 1.50 3.90
N MET A 78 -1.59 2.44 2.99
CA MET A 78 -0.98 2.14 1.68
C MET A 78 0.39 1.47 1.84
N LEU A 79 1.26 2.03 2.68
CA LEU A 79 2.60 1.49 2.93
C LEU A 79 2.57 0.13 3.65
N LEU A 80 1.66 -0.04 4.62
CA LEU A 80 1.46 -1.32 5.31
C LEU A 80 0.97 -2.40 4.33
N ALA A 81 0.02 -2.05 3.46
CA ALA A 81 -0.47 -2.95 2.43
C ALA A 81 0.64 -3.31 1.42
N GLN A 82 1.47 -2.34 1.03
CA GLN A 82 2.61 -2.58 0.14
C GLN A 82 3.64 -3.50 0.79
N PHE A 83 3.96 -3.29 2.06
CA PHE A 83 4.83 -4.19 2.81
C PHE A 83 4.30 -5.63 2.83
N TYR A 84 3.00 -5.82 3.06
CA TYR A 84 2.40 -7.15 3.01
C TYR A 84 2.41 -7.75 1.60
N TYR A 85 2.26 -6.93 0.57
CA TYR A 85 2.35 -7.36 -0.82
C TYR A 85 3.77 -7.81 -1.18
N ASP A 86 4.79 -7.00 -0.86
CA ASP A 86 6.20 -7.28 -1.13
C ASP A 86 6.73 -8.49 -0.36
N THR A 87 6.12 -8.81 0.78
CA THR A 87 6.39 -10.02 1.58
C THR A 87 5.44 -11.18 1.28
N GLU A 88 4.78 -11.15 0.12
CA GLU A 88 3.91 -12.20 -0.45
C GLU A 88 2.72 -12.62 0.45
N GLN A 89 2.33 -11.77 1.41
CA GLN A 89 1.14 -11.97 2.24
C GLN A 89 -0.08 -11.32 1.62
N TYR A 90 -0.49 -11.83 0.46
CA TYR A 90 -1.55 -11.23 -0.35
C TYR A 90 -2.88 -11.07 0.39
N HIS A 91 -3.24 -12.01 1.28
CA HIS A 91 -4.45 -11.89 2.10
C HIS A 91 -4.44 -10.67 3.04
N LYS A 92 -3.29 -10.33 3.63
CA LYS A 92 -3.14 -9.14 4.50
C LYS A 92 -3.08 -7.88 3.65
N ALA A 93 -2.32 -7.89 2.55
CA ALA A 93 -2.27 -6.78 1.60
C ALA A 93 -3.68 -6.42 1.10
N TRP A 94 -4.44 -7.43 0.70
CA TRP A 94 -5.83 -7.29 0.25
C TRP A 94 -6.72 -6.64 1.29
N LYS A 95 -6.67 -7.12 2.54
CA LYS A 95 -7.44 -6.56 3.67
C LYS A 95 -7.15 -5.06 3.83
N TRP A 96 -5.88 -4.66 3.75
CA TRP A 96 -5.47 -3.28 3.96
C TRP A 96 -5.78 -2.38 2.76
N TYR A 97 -5.49 -2.79 1.54
CA TYR A 97 -5.90 -2.04 0.34
C TYR A 97 -7.43 -1.87 0.26
N SER A 98 -8.19 -2.92 0.60
CA SER A 98 -9.66 -2.89 0.56
C SER A 98 -10.27 -1.81 1.46
N LYS A 99 -9.60 -1.46 2.57
CA LYS A 99 -10.05 -0.41 3.48
C LYS A 99 -9.96 0.99 2.89
N ILE A 100 -9.04 1.22 1.95
CA ILE A 100 -8.76 2.55 1.38
C ILE A 100 -9.06 2.66 -0.11
N LYS A 101 -9.42 1.57 -0.80
CA LYS A 101 -9.68 1.55 -2.24
C LYS A 101 -10.67 2.62 -2.71
N ASP A 102 -11.70 2.92 -1.90
CA ASP A 102 -12.75 3.87 -2.27
C ASP A 102 -12.31 5.34 -2.15
N VAL A 103 -11.17 5.59 -1.49
CA VAL A 103 -10.64 6.94 -1.22
C VAL A 103 -9.22 7.17 -1.77
N ASP A 104 -8.52 6.11 -2.17
CA ASP A 104 -7.18 6.14 -2.75
C ASP A 104 -7.12 5.24 -4.00
N LEU A 105 -6.98 5.88 -5.17
CA LEU A 105 -6.96 5.19 -6.45
C LEU A 105 -5.73 4.28 -6.62
N ARG A 106 -4.63 4.53 -5.88
CA ARG A 106 -3.46 3.64 -5.88
C ARG A 106 -3.79 2.29 -5.25
N ALA A 107 -4.59 2.31 -4.18
CA ALA A 107 -5.01 1.08 -3.52
C ALA A 107 -6.01 0.29 -4.37
N MET A 108 -6.95 0.97 -5.02
CA MET A 108 -7.86 0.34 -5.99
C MET A 108 -7.08 -0.28 -7.16
N TYR A 109 -6.13 0.47 -7.71
CA TYR A 109 -5.26 -0.02 -8.78
C TYR A 109 -4.49 -1.28 -8.35
N GLN A 110 -3.91 -1.28 -7.15
CA GLN A 110 -3.16 -2.42 -6.65
C GLN A 110 -4.03 -3.67 -6.41
N LEU A 111 -5.28 -3.50 -5.95
CA LEU A 111 -6.24 -4.62 -5.86
C LEU A 111 -6.57 -5.19 -7.23
N ALA A 112 -6.76 -4.30 -8.22
CA ALA A 112 -7.04 -4.72 -9.58
C ALA A 112 -5.86 -5.50 -10.17
N THR A 113 -4.61 -5.03 -10.00
CA THR A 113 -3.41 -5.78 -10.44
C THR A 113 -3.29 -7.13 -9.74
N MET A 114 -3.57 -7.20 -8.43
CA MET A 114 -3.59 -8.47 -7.69
C MET A 114 -4.61 -9.45 -8.28
N GLY A 115 -5.75 -8.96 -8.77
CA GLY A 115 -6.73 -9.80 -9.48
C GLY A 115 -6.26 -10.28 -10.84
N PHE A 116 -5.58 -9.42 -11.61
CA PHE A 116 -4.94 -9.82 -12.87
C PHE A 116 -3.88 -10.91 -12.68
N ASP A 117 -3.16 -10.86 -11.56
CA ASP A 117 -2.12 -11.82 -11.22
C ASP A 117 -2.66 -13.05 -10.45
N GLU A 118 -3.98 -13.19 -10.31
CA GLU A 118 -4.65 -14.28 -9.57
C GLU A 118 -4.23 -14.39 -8.08
N GLN A 119 -3.79 -13.27 -7.48
CA GLN A 119 -3.37 -13.14 -6.08
C GLN A 119 -4.49 -12.64 -5.15
N GLY A 120 -5.70 -12.47 -5.69
CA GLY A 120 -6.88 -12.06 -4.93
C GLY A 120 -7.41 -13.16 -3.99
N PRO A 121 -8.36 -12.83 -3.11
CA PRO A 121 -9.05 -13.83 -2.30
C PRO A 121 -9.88 -14.75 -3.20
N PRO A 122 -10.24 -15.95 -2.71
CA PRO A 122 -11.14 -16.85 -3.42
C PRO A 122 -12.44 -16.12 -3.82
N GLY A 123 -12.77 -16.19 -5.11
CA GLY A 123 -13.97 -15.55 -5.66
C GLY A 123 -13.75 -14.14 -6.22
N PHE A 124 -12.57 -13.55 -6.07
CA PHE A 124 -12.21 -12.36 -6.85
C PHE A 124 -11.82 -12.78 -8.27
N THR A 125 -12.52 -12.26 -9.27
CA THR A 125 -12.36 -12.69 -10.65
C THR A 125 -11.60 -11.68 -11.51
N PRO A 126 -11.06 -12.12 -12.65
CA PRO A 126 -10.56 -11.24 -13.70
C PRO A 126 -11.52 -10.11 -14.12
N ASP A 127 -12.83 -10.38 -14.12
CA ASP A 127 -13.84 -9.37 -14.45
C ASP A 127 -13.92 -8.29 -13.36
N ASP A 128 -13.87 -8.67 -12.08
CA ASP A 128 -13.83 -7.71 -10.97
C ASP A 128 -12.61 -6.79 -11.06
N ALA A 129 -11.44 -7.37 -11.39
CA ALA A 129 -10.21 -6.62 -11.62
C ALA A 129 -10.34 -5.63 -12.78
N TYR A 130 -10.96 -6.08 -13.88
CA TYR A 130 -11.24 -5.25 -15.03
C TYR A 130 -12.17 -4.07 -14.69
N GLN A 131 -13.27 -4.32 -13.96
CA GLN A 131 -14.20 -3.27 -13.56
C GLN A 131 -13.50 -2.19 -12.70
N MET A 132 -12.61 -2.59 -11.78
CA MET A 132 -11.82 -1.63 -11.00
C MET A 132 -10.92 -0.76 -11.89
N MET A 133 -10.27 -1.33 -12.92
CA MET A 133 -9.48 -0.53 -13.86
C MET A 133 -10.34 0.45 -14.66
N VAL A 134 -11.54 0.04 -15.07
CA VAL A 134 -12.51 0.92 -15.75
C VAL A 134 -12.93 2.07 -14.83
N GLU A 135 -13.18 1.79 -13.55
CA GLU A 135 -13.52 2.83 -12.56
C GLU A 135 -12.39 3.85 -12.36
N ILE A 136 -11.13 3.38 -12.36
CA ILE A 136 -9.95 4.25 -12.27
C ILE A 136 -9.83 5.10 -13.54
N ALA A 137 -9.91 4.50 -14.72
CA ALA A 137 -9.82 5.20 -16.00
C ALA A 137 -10.93 6.26 -16.15
N ALA A 138 -12.14 5.98 -15.64
CA ALA A 138 -13.27 6.90 -15.64
C ALA A 138 -13.04 8.16 -14.77
N LYS A 139 -12.04 8.19 -13.88
CA LYS A 139 -11.66 9.41 -13.14
C LYS A 139 -11.03 10.47 -14.04
N GLY A 140 -10.66 10.11 -15.27
CA GLY A 140 -10.09 11.01 -16.26
C GLY A 140 -8.69 11.48 -15.91
N LYS A 141 -8.16 12.42 -16.70
CA LYS A 141 -6.81 12.97 -16.54
C LYS A 141 -6.76 13.96 -15.39
N ASP A 142 -6.93 13.49 -14.15
CA ASP A 142 -6.46 14.24 -12.98
C ASP A 142 -4.92 14.26 -13.02
N PRO A 143 -4.27 15.43 -13.18
CA PRO A 143 -2.83 15.53 -13.27
C PRO A 143 -2.11 15.04 -11.99
N ASN A 144 -2.82 14.89 -10.88
CA ASN A 144 -2.28 14.34 -9.63
C ASN A 144 -2.52 12.83 -9.48
N CYS A 145 -3.26 12.22 -10.40
CA CYS A 145 -3.59 10.80 -10.37
C CYS A 145 -2.78 10.01 -11.41
N PHE A 146 -1.56 9.65 -11.02
CA PHE A 146 -0.62 8.94 -11.88
C PHE A 146 -1.07 7.53 -12.28
N VAL A 147 -2.07 6.94 -11.61
CA VAL A 147 -2.53 5.56 -11.88
C VAL A 147 -3.46 5.43 -13.08
N VAL A 148 -4.03 6.54 -13.58
CA VAL A 148 -5.00 6.51 -14.69
C VAL A 148 -4.38 5.96 -16.00
N PRO A 149 -3.22 6.46 -16.48
CA PRO A 149 -2.60 5.91 -17.68
C PRO A 149 -2.22 4.42 -17.54
N TYR A 150 -1.85 3.99 -16.33
CA TYR A 150 -1.55 2.58 -16.08
C TYR A 150 -2.81 1.70 -16.09
N ALA A 151 -3.94 2.21 -15.60
CA ALA A 151 -5.23 1.51 -15.67
C ALA A 151 -5.71 1.38 -17.13
N GLU A 152 -5.60 2.45 -17.93
CA GLU A 152 -5.89 2.43 -19.38
C GLU A 152 -5.05 1.36 -20.10
N PHE A 153 -3.75 1.29 -19.80
CA PHE A 153 -2.88 0.24 -20.32
C PHE A 153 -3.34 -1.18 -19.92
N HIS A 154 -3.78 -1.38 -18.67
CA HIS A 154 -4.29 -2.67 -18.21
C HIS A 154 -5.62 -3.05 -18.88
N ILE A 155 -6.50 -2.08 -19.16
CA ILE A 155 -7.72 -2.29 -19.94
C ILE A 155 -7.37 -2.79 -21.35
N GLY A 156 -6.42 -2.13 -22.02
CA GLY A 156 -5.95 -2.55 -23.34
C GLY A 156 -5.35 -3.97 -23.32
N LYS A 157 -4.51 -4.26 -22.31
CA LYS A 157 -3.96 -5.60 -22.09
C LYS A 157 -5.04 -6.65 -21.84
N ALA A 158 -6.08 -6.32 -21.07
CA ALA A 158 -7.22 -7.21 -20.80
C ALA A 158 -7.97 -7.56 -22.10
N PHE A 159 -8.24 -6.59 -22.98
CA PHE A 159 -8.83 -6.84 -24.29
C PHE A 159 -7.89 -7.62 -25.22
N PHE A 160 -6.59 -7.34 -25.20
CA PHE A 160 -5.63 -8.07 -26.01
C PHE A 160 -5.50 -9.54 -25.57
N GLN A 161 -5.55 -9.82 -24.27
CA GLN A 161 -5.37 -11.17 -23.73
C GLN A 161 -6.68 -11.94 -23.57
N GLY A 162 -7.83 -11.27 -23.63
CA GLY A 162 -9.12 -11.88 -23.31
C GLY A 162 -9.28 -12.20 -21.81
N PHE A 163 -8.65 -11.41 -20.93
CA PHE A 163 -8.64 -11.64 -19.49
C PHE A 163 -9.69 -10.76 -18.81
N GLY A 164 -10.73 -11.37 -18.22
CA GLY A 164 -11.89 -10.67 -17.65
C GLY A 164 -12.89 -10.11 -18.67
N VAL A 165 -12.46 -9.95 -19.93
CA VAL A 165 -13.29 -9.50 -21.06
C VAL A 165 -13.03 -10.32 -22.31
N ALA A 166 -13.94 -10.28 -23.28
CA ALA A 166 -13.72 -10.94 -24.57
C ALA A 166 -12.57 -10.29 -25.35
N HIS A 167 -11.74 -11.11 -26.01
CA HIS A 167 -10.62 -10.64 -26.81
C HIS A 167 -11.07 -9.70 -27.94
N SER A 168 -10.39 -8.57 -28.11
CA SER A 168 -10.66 -7.59 -29.17
C SER A 168 -9.46 -6.68 -29.41
N GLU A 169 -8.83 -6.78 -30.59
CA GLU A 169 -7.71 -5.91 -31.00
C GLU A 169 -8.16 -4.45 -31.14
N ASP A 170 -9.31 -4.20 -31.79
CA ASP A 170 -9.87 -2.85 -31.97
C ASP A 170 -10.10 -2.08 -30.66
N LYS A 171 -10.43 -2.80 -29.57
CA LYS A 171 -10.61 -2.21 -28.24
C LYS A 171 -9.32 -2.11 -27.45
N ALA A 172 -8.33 -2.93 -27.78
CA ALA A 172 -7.02 -2.89 -27.13
C ALA A 172 -6.18 -1.68 -27.56
N GLU A 173 -6.41 -1.15 -28.75
CA GLU A 173 -5.67 -0.01 -29.34
C GLU A 173 -6.24 1.39 -28.99
N GLN A 174 -7.38 1.46 -28.30
CA GLN A 174 -8.07 2.70 -27.92
C GLN A 174 -7.50 3.31 -26.64
#